data_AF-A0A8T5LPR0-F1
#
_entry.id   AF-A0A8T5LPR0-F1
#
_cell.length_a   1.000
_cell.length_b   1.000
_cell.length_c   1.000
_cell.angle_alpha   90.00
_cell.angle_beta   90.00
_cell.angle_gamma   90.00
#
_symmetry.space_group_name_H-M   'P 1'
#
loop_
_entity.id
_entity.type
_entity.pdbx_description
1 polymer ?
#
loop_
_entity_poly.entity_id
_entity_poly.type
_entity_poly.pdbx_seq_one_letter_code
_entity_poly.pdbx_strand_id
1 'polypeptide(L)'
;NDMDTLIENMKERLNVYGLSDLVIRSAEDLSGNQFILVEIAGANEEEVKELLAKQGKFEAKIGNETVFSGGNRDIPYVCRSADCSGIDPSYGCGQAGEGYMCRFRFSITLAQSAADRQAELTKDLEVITENKQDYLSEKLILYLDDNNVDELNIGSDLKGRAVTDIQISGSGIGVSEQEAAIDALANMKKLQTVLITGSLPVKIDIVKTDLISPSLGETFTKNALLIGLASILVVVLIIYIRYRKLQVALPMLVTTLSEVIIILGVASLIGWNLDLAAIAGIIIAVGTGVDHLVVLTDETIKGESSMAFNWKERIKRAFFIIIAAYFTTLVAMLPLMRAGAGLLKGFAITTIIGVSIGVFITRPAYAAIVEQLLKE
;
A
#
# COMPACT_ATOMS: atom_id res chain seq x y z
N ASN A 1 11.71 4.37 -14.51
CA ASN A 1 10.70 3.32 -14.74
C ASN A 1 9.38 4.03 -15.01
N ASP A 2 8.91 4.00 -16.25
CA ASP A 2 7.70 4.74 -16.65
C ASP A 2 6.46 4.30 -15.86
N MET A 3 6.41 3.02 -15.45
CA MET A 3 5.36 2.46 -14.61
C MET A 3 5.34 3.06 -13.20
N ASP A 4 6.51 3.24 -12.57
CA ASP A 4 6.60 3.80 -11.22
C ASP A 4 6.15 5.27 -11.22
N THR A 5 6.54 6.01 -12.26
CA THR A 5 6.08 7.38 -12.49
C THR A 5 4.57 7.43 -12.75
N LEU A 6 4.01 6.48 -13.51
CA LEU A 6 2.57 6.39 -13.74
C LEU A 6 1.80 6.11 -12.43
N ILE A 7 2.30 5.20 -11.60
CA ILE A 7 1.72 4.88 -10.29
C ILE A 7 1.75 6.09 -9.36
N GLU A 8 2.89 6.79 -9.27
CA GLU A 8 3.05 8.01 -8.47
C GLU A 8 2.08 9.10 -8.94
N ASN A 9 1.97 9.29 -10.25
CA ASN A 9 1.05 10.24 -10.87
C ASN A 9 -0.42 9.93 -10.55
N MET A 10 -0.83 8.66 -10.66
CA MET A 10 -2.19 8.22 -10.33
C MET A 10 -2.50 8.42 -8.85
N LYS A 11 -1.53 8.14 -7.97
CA LYS A 11 -1.68 8.30 -6.52
C LYS A 11 -1.93 9.76 -6.15
N GLU A 12 -1.11 10.68 -6.65
CA GLU A 12 -1.28 12.11 -6.37
C GLU A 12 -2.61 12.63 -6.88
N ARG A 13 -3.02 12.22 -8.08
CA ARG A 13 -4.29 12.67 -8.66
C ARG A 13 -5.49 12.19 -7.84
N LEU A 14 -5.54 10.93 -7.45
CA LEU A 14 -6.64 10.40 -6.64
C LEU A 14 -6.67 11.03 -5.24
N ASN A 15 -5.51 11.34 -4.65
CA ASN A 15 -5.43 12.08 -3.39
C ASN A 15 -6.07 13.48 -3.48
N VAL A 16 -5.89 14.20 -4.61
CA VAL A 16 -6.50 15.52 -4.82
C VAL A 16 -8.03 15.46 -4.78
N TYR A 17 -8.63 14.34 -5.23
CA TYR A 17 -10.07 14.11 -5.14
C TYR A 17 -10.55 13.66 -3.75
N GLY A 18 -9.70 13.72 -2.73
CA GLY A 18 -10.06 13.38 -1.35
C GLY A 18 -10.17 11.87 -1.10
N LEU A 19 -9.81 11.04 -2.07
CA LEU A 19 -9.74 9.60 -1.90
C LEU A 19 -8.54 9.27 -1.02
N SER A 20 -8.82 8.83 0.20
CA SER A 20 -7.83 8.41 1.19
C SER A 20 -7.83 6.88 1.28
N ASP A 21 -6.68 6.30 1.61
CA ASP A 21 -6.47 4.84 1.67
C ASP A 21 -6.47 4.12 0.30
N LEU A 22 -5.60 4.60 -0.58
CA LEU A 22 -5.37 4.09 -1.93
C LEU A 22 -4.19 3.10 -1.96
N VAL A 23 -4.41 1.90 -2.48
CA VAL A 23 -3.33 0.96 -2.78
C VAL A 23 -3.19 0.82 -4.29
N ILE A 24 -2.12 1.41 -4.84
CA ILE A 24 -1.78 1.31 -6.26
C ILE A 24 -0.51 0.48 -6.41
N ARG A 25 -0.57 -0.60 -7.17
CA ARG A 25 0.56 -1.51 -7.38
C ARG A 25 0.60 -2.04 -8.81
N SER A 26 1.81 -2.28 -9.32
CA SER A 26 1.98 -3.03 -10.56
C SER A 26 1.63 -4.51 -10.32
N ALA A 27 1.01 -5.12 -11.31
CA ALA A 27 0.71 -6.54 -11.36
C ALA A 27 1.10 -7.07 -12.73
N GLU A 28 1.56 -8.31 -12.78
CA GLU A 28 1.89 -9.00 -14.03
C GLU A 28 1.08 -10.28 -14.12
N ASP A 29 0.64 -10.63 -15.33
CA ASP A 29 0.11 -11.96 -15.60
C ASP A 29 1.21 -12.95 -16.02
N LEU A 30 0.83 -14.22 -16.15
CA LEU A 30 1.74 -15.29 -16.59
C LEU A 30 2.18 -15.15 -18.06
N SER A 31 1.56 -14.24 -18.81
CA SER A 31 1.89 -13.96 -20.21
C SER A 31 2.86 -12.78 -20.35
N GLY A 32 3.21 -12.11 -19.24
CA GLY A 32 4.09 -10.94 -19.21
C GLY A 32 3.38 -9.61 -19.47
N ASN A 33 2.04 -9.57 -19.47
CA ASN A 33 1.29 -8.33 -19.56
C ASN A 33 1.35 -7.60 -18.22
N GLN A 34 1.64 -6.30 -18.25
CA GLN A 34 1.68 -5.43 -17.08
C GLN A 34 0.34 -4.72 -16.88
N PHE A 35 -0.13 -4.74 -15.64
CA PHE A 35 -1.36 -4.10 -15.19
C PHE A 35 -1.06 -3.18 -14.01
N ILE A 36 -1.91 -2.18 -13.81
CA ILE A 36 -1.94 -1.38 -12.59
C ILE A 36 -3.20 -1.78 -11.84
N LEU A 37 -3.00 -2.30 -10.63
CA LEU A 37 -4.08 -2.59 -9.71
C LEU A 37 -4.27 -1.37 -8.80
N VAL A 38 -5.48 -0.82 -8.79
CA VAL A 38 -5.90 0.30 -7.95
C VAL A 38 -6.98 -0.22 -7.02
N GLU A 39 -6.71 -0.22 -5.72
CA GLU A 39 -7.69 -0.54 -4.67
C GLU A 39 -8.05 0.75 -3.93
N ILE A 40 -9.34 1.06 -3.86
CA ILE A 40 -9.86 2.28 -3.24
C ILE A 40 -10.95 1.88 -2.25
N ALA A 41 -10.80 2.29 -0.98
CA ALA A 41 -11.81 2.03 0.04
C ALA A 41 -12.94 3.08 -0.04
N GLY A 42 -14.19 2.62 0.03
CA GLY A 42 -15.35 3.50 0.23
C GLY A 42 -15.73 4.43 -0.92
N ALA A 43 -15.13 4.27 -2.10
CA ALA A 43 -15.39 5.12 -3.26
C ALA A 43 -16.47 4.56 -4.20
N ASN A 44 -17.13 5.44 -4.94
CA ASN A 44 -18.09 5.07 -5.98
C ASN A 44 -17.34 4.61 -7.24
N GLU A 45 -17.72 3.44 -7.79
CA GLU A 45 -17.12 2.87 -8.99
C GLU A 45 -17.16 3.82 -10.19
N GLU A 46 -18.29 4.48 -10.45
CA GLU A 46 -18.43 5.35 -11.62
C GLU A 46 -17.54 6.58 -11.52
N GLU A 47 -17.51 7.20 -10.34
CA GLU A 47 -16.64 8.33 -10.04
C GLU A 47 -15.17 7.94 -10.21
N VAL A 48 -14.76 6.82 -9.62
CA VAL A 48 -13.39 6.31 -9.74
C VAL A 48 -13.02 6.01 -11.19
N LYS A 49 -13.91 5.37 -11.95
CA LYS A 49 -13.68 5.11 -13.38
C LYS A 49 -13.49 6.39 -14.16
N GLU A 50 -14.33 7.39 -13.93
CA GLU A 50 -14.26 8.68 -14.60
C GLU A 50 -12.94 9.39 -14.26
N LEU A 51 -12.53 9.39 -12.99
CA LEU A 51 -11.27 9.96 -12.54
C LEU A 51 -10.07 9.25 -13.18
N LEU A 52 -10.05 7.92 -13.17
CA LEU A 52 -8.96 7.12 -13.72
C LEU A 52 -8.87 7.16 -15.25
N ALA A 53 -10.01 7.27 -15.94
CA ALA A 53 -10.07 7.27 -17.41
C ALA A 53 -9.79 8.65 -18.02
N LYS A 54 -10.05 9.74 -17.29
CA LYS A 54 -9.71 11.09 -17.74
C LYS A 54 -8.20 11.25 -17.78
N GLN A 55 -7.66 11.91 -18.80
CA GLN A 55 -6.21 12.12 -18.91
C GLN A 55 -5.69 13.18 -17.92
N GLY A 56 -6.57 13.91 -17.21
CA GLY A 56 -6.17 15.04 -16.38
C GLY A 56 -5.83 16.26 -17.24
N LYS A 57 -6.16 17.47 -16.78
CA LYS A 57 -5.78 18.74 -17.41
C LYS A 57 -5.13 19.65 -16.37
N PHE A 58 -3.81 19.87 -16.51
CA PHE A 58 -3.10 20.85 -15.69
C PHE A 58 -3.09 22.22 -16.37
N GLU A 59 -3.40 23.27 -15.61
CA GLU A 59 -3.30 24.67 -16.05
C GLU A 59 -2.71 25.53 -14.93
N ALA A 60 -1.69 26.31 -15.24
CA ALA A 60 -1.22 27.39 -14.38
C ALA A 60 -1.82 28.71 -14.85
N LYS A 61 -2.50 29.45 -13.97
CA LYS A 61 -3.23 30.67 -14.29
C LYS A 61 -2.72 31.87 -13.49
N ILE A 62 -2.74 33.05 -14.10
CA ILE A 62 -2.56 34.34 -13.44
C ILE A 62 -3.87 35.12 -13.65
N GLY A 63 -4.56 35.46 -12.56
CA GLY A 63 -5.94 35.89 -12.65
C GLY A 63 -6.80 34.80 -13.31
N ASN A 64 -7.47 35.15 -14.41
CA ASN A 64 -8.31 34.21 -15.19
C ASN A 64 -7.63 33.65 -16.45
N GLU A 65 -6.40 34.06 -16.75
CA GLU A 65 -5.70 33.71 -17.99
C GLU A 65 -4.73 32.54 -17.77
N THR A 66 -4.71 31.61 -18.71
CA THR A 66 -3.82 30.44 -18.64
C THR A 66 -2.44 30.79 -19.17
N VAL A 67 -1.44 30.67 -18.30
CA VAL A 67 -0.04 30.93 -18.62
C VAL A 67 0.54 29.74 -19.39
N PHE A 68 0.44 28.55 -18.81
CA PHE A 68 0.90 27.30 -19.41
C PHE A 68 0.06 26.13 -18.94
N SER A 69 -0.10 25.15 -19.84
CA SER A 69 -0.76 23.88 -19.56
C SER A 69 0.26 22.75 -19.44
N GLY A 70 -0.05 21.71 -18.68
CA GLY A 70 0.91 20.65 -18.41
C GLY A 70 1.08 19.69 -19.59
N GLY A 71 2.07 18.82 -19.49
CA GLY A 71 2.48 17.92 -20.56
C GLY A 71 3.48 18.57 -21.55
N ASN A 72 3.91 17.79 -22.55
CA ASN A 72 5.02 18.14 -23.45
C ASN A 72 4.78 19.38 -24.34
N ARG A 73 3.62 20.03 -24.26
CA ARG A 73 3.27 21.19 -25.08
C ARG A 73 3.88 22.47 -24.54
N ASP A 74 3.59 22.83 -23.30
CA ASP A 74 4.11 24.08 -22.70
C ASP A 74 5.21 23.84 -21.66
N ILE A 75 5.30 22.63 -21.09
CA ILE A 75 6.36 22.27 -20.14
C ILE A 75 7.16 21.08 -20.69
N PRO A 76 8.11 21.31 -21.63
CA PRO A 76 8.96 20.24 -22.18
C PRO A 76 9.75 19.45 -21.14
N TYR A 77 10.13 20.07 -20.02
CA TYR A 77 10.99 19.43 -19.03
C TYR A 77 10.71 19.91 -17.61
N VAL A 78 10.67 18.96 -16.68
CA VAL A 78 10.62 19.19 -15.23
C VAL A 78 11.80 18.43 -14.62
N CYS A 79 12.74 19.15 -14.00
CA CYS A 79 13.92 18.51 -13.43
C CYS A 79 13.57 17.64 -12.22
N ARG A 80 14.03 16.37 -12.25
CA ARG A 80 13.97 15.42 -11.12
C ARG A 80 15.36 14.90 -10.69
N SER A 81 16.44 15.32 -11.34
CA SER A 81 17.80 14.92 -10.95
C SER A 81 18.29 15.74 -9.74
N ALA A 82 19.23 15.19 -8.98
CA ALA A 82 19.82 15.87 -7.83
C ALA A 82 20.57 17.16 -8.21
N ASP A 83 20.93 17.34 -9.48
CA ASP A 83 21.69 18.50 -9.96
C ASP A 83 20.85 19.77 -10.05
N CYS A 84 19.54 19.63 -10.26
CA CYS A 84 18.61 20.75 -10.45
C CYS A 84 17.29 20.61 -9.66
N SER A 85 17.23 19.67 -8.72
CA SER A 85 16.12 19.55 -7.77
C SER A 85 16.59 19.03 -6.41
N GLY A 86 15.99 19.53 -5.34
CA GLY A 86 16.28 19.08 -3.97
C GLY A 86 16.08 20.18 -2.95
N ILE A 87 16.64 19.98 -1.75
CA ILE A 87 16.73 21.03 -0.75
C ILE A 87 17.61 22.15 -1.29
N ASP A 88 17.13 23.39 -1.17
CA ASP A 88 17.84 24.57 -1.68
C ASP A 88 19.18 24.72 -0.93
N PRO A 89 20.34 24.64 -1.61
CA PRO A 89 21.64 24.75 -0.95
C PRO A 89 21.90 26.14 -0.37
N SER A 90 21.21 27.18 -0.84
CA SER A 90 21.39 28.57 -0.39
C SER A 90 20.65 28.86 0.92
N TYR A 91 19.49 28.25 1.13
CA TYR A 91 18.67 28.48 2.31
C TYR A 91 18.63 27.28 3.27
N GLY A 92 18.70 26.06 2.71
CA GLY A 92 18.73 24.82 3.45
C GLY A 92 17.53 24.62 4.37
N CYS A 93 17.82 24.04 5.53
CA CYS A 93 16.91 23.90 6.65
C CYS A 93 17.29 24.86 7.76
N GLY A 94 16.29 25.48 8.39
CA GLY A 94 16.48 26.39 9.51
C GLY A 94 15.37 26.25 10.54
N GLN A 95 15.62 26.72 11.76
CA GLN A 95 14.57 26.81 12.77
C GLN A 95 13.54 27.87 12.39
N ALA A 96 12.27 27.50 12.50
CA ALA A 96 11.12 28.36 12.25
C ALA A 96 10.11 28.17 13.38
N GLY A 97 10.04 29.14 14.31
CA GLY A 97 9.23 29.02 15.51
C GLY A 97 9.72 27.89 16.42
N GLU A 98 8.82 26.99 16.83
CA GLU A 98 9.15 25.80 17.64
C GLU A 98 9.57 24.58 16.80
N GLY A 99 9.60 24.71 15.47
CA GLY A 99 9.95 23.62 14.55
C GLY A 99 11.09 23.96 13.60
N TYR A 100 11.22 23.16 12.55
CA TYR A 100 12.16 23.35 11.45
C TYR A 100 11.39 23.59 10.16
N MET A 101 11.97 24.42 9.29
CA MET A 101 11.51 24.66 7.94
C MET A 101 12.66 24.39 6.98
N CYS A 102 12.43 23.56 5.98
CA CYS A 102 13.37 23.31 4.89
C CYS A 102 12.82 23.88 3.60
N ARG A 103 13.65 24.57 2.82
CA ARG A 103 13.26 25.06 1.49
C ARG A 103 13.73 24.08 0.42
N PHE A 104 12.87 23.82 -0.56
CA PHE A 104 13.22 23.07 -1.75
C PHE A 104 13.23 23.98 -2.96
N ARG A 105 13.93 23.55 -4.01
CA ARG A 105 13.85 24.16 -5.34
C ARG A 105 13.95 23.11 -6.42
N PHE A 106 13.32 23.37 -7.56
CA PHE A 106 13.55 22.62 -8.79
C PHE A 106 13.35 23.52 -10.01
N SER A 107 13.96 23.15 -11.13
CA SER A 107 13.83 23.90 -12.39
C SER A 107 12.84 23.23 -13.35
N ILE A 108 12.10 24.05 -14.08
CA ILE A 108 11.29 23.65 -15.24
C ILE A 108 11.76 24.41 -16.48
N THR A 109 11.58 23.79 -17.64
CA THR A 109 11.75 24.44 -18.93
C THR A 109 10.38 24.57 -19.57
N LEU A 110 10.02 25.81 -19.92
CA LEU A 110 8.82 26.17 -20.67
C LEU A 110 9.13 26.22 -22.17
N ALA A 111 8.13 25.89 -22.98
CA ALA A 111 8.15 26.20 -24.41
C ALA A 111 8.15 27.73 -24.61
N GLN A 112 8.80 28.21 -25.68
CA GLN A 112 8.89 29.65 -25.95
C GLN A 112 7.52 30.35 -25.95
N SER A 113 6.50 29.73 -26.54
CA SER A 113 5.13 30.27 -26.54
C SER A 113 4.52 30.44 -25.15
N ALA A 114 4.90 29.60 -24.20
CA ALA A 114 4.46 29.69 -22.81
C ALA A 114 5.22 30.79 -22.05
N ALA A 115 6.53 30.89 -22.28
CA ALA A 115 7.36 31.97 -21.75
C ALA A 115 6.87 33.34 -22.24
N ASP A 116 6.48 33.46 -23.51
CA ASP A 116 5.94 34.71 -24.08
C ASP A 116 4.60 35.09 -23.44
N ARG A 117 3.70 34.12 -23.21
CA ARG A 117 2.43 34.36 -22.48
C ARG A 117 2.67 34.80 -21.04
N GLN A 118 3.62 34.16 -20.35
CA GLN A 118 4.00 34.53 -18.99
C GLN A 118 4.53 35.97 -18.94
N ALA A 119 5.40 36.34 -19.87
CA ALA A 119 5.92 37.71 -19.97
C ALA A 119 4.78 38.72 -20.18
N GLU A 120 3.87 38.44 -21.12
CA GLU A 120 2.76 39.33 -21.45
C GLU A 120 1.79 39.52 -20.28
N LEU A 121 1.44 38.44 -19.58
CA LEU A 121 0.53 38.48 -18.43
C LEU A 121 1.15 39.13 -17.19
N THR A 122 2.49 39.17 -17.09
CA THR A 122 3.18 39.74 -15.93
C THR A 122 3.65 41.18 -16.11
N LYS A 123 3.69 41.71 -17.35
CA LYS A 123 4.30 43.01 -17.66
C LYS A 123 3.69 44.20 -16.90
N ASP A 124 2.38 44.15 -16.65
CA ASP A 124 1.62 45.24 -16.04
C ASP A 124 1.38 45.02 -14.53
N LEU A 125 1.85 43.90 -13.97
CA LEU A 125 1.68 43.58 -12.56
C LEU A 125 2.54 44.48 -11.66
N GLU A 126 1.99 44.92 -10.53
CA GLU A 126 2.74 45.72 -9.57
C GLU A 126 3.75 44.85 -8.81
N VAL A 127 4.84 45.46 -8.33
CA VAL A 127 5.82 44.77 -7.48
C VAL A 127 5.45 45.04 -6.03
N ILE A 128 5.25 43.96 -5.27
CA ILE A 128 4.96 43.98 -3.84
C ILE A 128 6.13 43.38 -3.07
N THR A 129 6.47 43.96 -1.92
CA THR A 129 7.55 43.44 -1.06
C THR A 129 6.94 42.68 0.11
N GLU A 130 7.24 41.40 0.20
CA GLU A 130 6.82 40.52 1.30
C GLU A 130 8.05 39.81 1.89
N ASN A 131 8.22 39.84 3.22
CA ASN A 131 9.35 39.16 3.89
C ASN A 131 10.75 39.52 3.33
N LYS A 132 10.96 40.79 2.93
CA LYS A 132 12.20 41.32 2.31
C LYS A 132 12.50 40.71 0.93
N GLN A 133 11.51 40.15 0.25
CA GLN A 133 11.59 39.66 -1.12
C GLN A 133 10.53 40.35 -1.96
N ASP A 134 10.87 40.63 -3.22
CA ASP A 134 10.00 41.36 -4.14
C ASP A 134 9.30 40.37 -5.09
N TYR A 135 7.97 40.34 -5.00
CA TYR A 135 7.07 39.51 -5.78
C TYR A 135 6.15 40.36 -6.65
N LEU A 136 5.46 39.75 -7.61
CA LEU A 136 4.38 40.41 -8.34
C LEU A 136 3.08 40.38 -7.54
N SER A 137 2.21 41.35 -7.79
CA SER A 137 0.92 41.54 -7.09
C SER A 137 -0.04 40.36 -7.24
N GLU A 138 0.07 39.61 -8.32
CA GLU A 138 -0.72 38.41 -8.60
C GLU A 138 0.09 37.13 -8.38
N LYS A 139 -0.63 36.06 -8.05
CA LYS A 139 -0.06 34.73 -7.88
C LYS A 139 -0.26 33.87 -9.12
N LEU A 140 0.60 32.88 -9.27
CA LEU A 140 0.42 31.77 -10.20
C LEU A 140 -0.37 30.66 -9.49
N ILE A 141 -1.62 30.45 -9.90
CA ILE A 141 -2.50 29.44 -9.32
C ILE A 141 -2.44 28.18 -10.18
N LEU A 142 -2.19 27.04 -9.53
CA LEU A 142 -2.04 25.75 -10.18
C LEU A 142 -3.35 24.97 -10.11
N TYR A 143 -3.92 24.65 -11.28
CA TYR A 143 -5.14 23.87 -11.39
C TYR A 143 -4.87 22.47 -11.95
N LEU A 144 -5.53 21.48 -11.38
CA LEU A 144 -5.63 20.13 -11.93
C LEU A 144 -7.11 19.77 -12.06
N ASP A 145 -7.58 19.55 -13.29
CA ASP A 145 -8.99 19.27 -13.59
C ASP A 145 -9.93 20.31 -12.96
N ASP A 146 -9.59 21.60 -13.12
CA ASP A 146 -10.28 22.78 -12.59
C ASP A 146 -10.28 22.93 -11.04
N ASN A 147 -9.63 22.04 -10.31
CA ASN A 147 -9.42 22.17 -8.87
C ASN A 147 -8.11 22.89 -8.55
N ASN A 148 -8.13 23.86 -7.63
CA ASN A 148 -6.93 24.54 -7.14
C ASN A 148 -6.07 23.55 -6.32
N VAL A 149 -4.83 23.34 -6.73
CA VAL A 149 -3.87 22.43 -6.08
C VAL A 149 -2.83 23.19 -5.26
N ASP A 150 -2.37 24.34 -5.76
CA ASP A 150 -1.35 25.16 -5.10
C ASP A 150 -1.33 26.60 -5.64
N GLU A 151 -0.75 27.51 -4.86
CA GLU A 151 -0.58 28.92 -5.22
C GLU A 151 0.87 29.36 -5.01
N LEU A 152 1.49 29.87 -6.07
CA LEU A 152 2.89 30.30 -6.06
C LEU A 152 3.00 31.82 -6.23
N ASN A 153 3.83 32.46 -5.41
CA ASN A 153 4.22 33.84 -5.65
C ASN A 153 5.16 33.91 -6.85
N ILE A 154 5.05 34.98 -7.65
CA ILE A 154 5.86 35.18 -8.86
C ILE A 154 6.98 36.18 -8.53
N GLY A 155 8.23 35.82 -8.80
CA GLY A 155 9.37 36.71 -8.59
C GLY A 155 9.29 37.97 -9.46
N SER A 156 9.65 39.12 -8.89
CA SER A 156 9.68 40.41 -9.62
C SER A 156 10.64 40.42 -10.82
N ASP A 157 11.64 39.54 -10.83
CA ASP A 157 12.60 39.35 -11.91
C ASP A 157 12.01 38.73 -13.17
N LEU A 158 10.80 38.13 -13.07
CA LEU A 158 10.05 37.55 -14.18
C LEU A 158 9.08 38.55 -14.84
N LYS A 159 8.93 39.77 -14.30
CA LYS A 159 8.01 40.80 -14.80
C LYS A 159 8.29 41.15 -16.27
N GLY A 160 7.37 40.83 -17.18
CA GLY A 160 7.48 41.22 -18.59
C GLY A 160 8.63 40.54 -19.34
N ARG A 161 9.23 39.49 -18.78
CA ARG A 161 10.41 38.82 -19.36
C ARG A 161 10.06 37.39 -19.76
N ALA A 162 10.24 37.08 -21.04
CA ALA A 162 10.06 35.72 -21.55
C ALA A 162 11.27 34.88 -21.13
N VAL A 163 11.10 34.09 -20.07
CA VAL A 163 12.13 33.18 -19.56
C VAL A 163 11.64 31.74 -19.73
N THR A 164 12.44 30.92 -20.41
CA THR A 164 12.12 29.50 -20.62
C THR A 164 12.49 28.66 -19.40
N ASP A 165 13.59 28.95 -18.71
CA ASP A 165 14.03 28.20 -17.55
C ASP A 165 13.63 28.91 -16.26
N ILE A 166 12.63 28.35 -15.58
CA ILE A 166 12.06 28.93 -14.36
C ILE A 166 12.41 28.04 -13.18
N GLN A 167 12.78 28.65 -12.06
CA GLN A 167 12.96 27.96 -10.79
C GLN A 167 11.67 28.06 -9.97
N ILE A 168 11.18 26.92 -9.53
CA ILE A 168 10.08 26.81 -8.58
C ILE A 168 10.67 26.45 -7.22
N SER A 169 10.25 27.16 -6.18
CA SER A 169 10.68 26.91 -4.81
C SER A 169 9.49 26.87 -3.87
N GLY A 170 9.64 26.12 -2.78
CA GLY A 170 8.67 26.06 -1.70
C GLY A 170 9.34 25.60 -0.41
N SER A 171 8.52 25.22 0.56
CA SER A 171 9.00 24.78 1.87
C SER A 171 8.25 23.58 2.40
N GLY A 172 8.89 22.86 3.32
CA GLY A 172 8.25 21.90 4.20
C GLY A 172 8.58 22.18 5.66
N ILE A 173 7.71 21.74 6.56
CA ILE A 173 7.77 22.02 8.01
C ILE A 173 7.77 20.70 8.77
N GLY A 174 8.50 20.62 9.88
CA GLY A 174 8.52 19.45 10.76
C GLY A 174 8.96 19.80 12.17
N VAL A 175 8.74 18.89 13.13
CA VAL A 175 9.23 19.11 14.51
C VAL A 175 10.74 18.92 14.62
N SER A 176 11.32 18.15 13.70
CA SER A 176 12.76 18.00 13.53
C SER A 176 13.21 18.43 12.13
N GLU A 177 14.49 18.75 11.99
CA GLU A 177 15.11 19.05 10.69
C GLU A 177 14.89 17.93 9.66
N GLN A 178 14.99 16.67 10.12
CA GLN A 178 14.81 15.50 9.26
C GLN A 178 13.37 15.37 8.77
N GLU A 179 12.37 15.61 9.62
CA GLU A 179 10.97 15.63 9.21
C GLU A 179 10.67 16.77 8.25
N ALA A 180 11.17 17.98 8.53
CA ALA A 180 10.98 19.13 7.65
C ALA A 180 11.60 18.89 6.26
N ALA A 181 12.75 18.20 6.19
CA ALA A 181 13.37 17.83 4.93
C ALA A 181 12.56 16.79 4.15
N ILE A 182 11.99 15.80 4.85
CA ILE A 182 11.10 14.80 4.24
C ILE A 182 9.85 15.47 3.68
N ASP A 183 9.21 16.35 4.46
CA ASP A 183 8.03 17.11 4.05
C ASP A 183 8.32 18.02 2.85
N ALA A 184 9.44 18.75 2.88
CA ALA A 184 9.86 19.62 1.78
C ALA A 184 10.10 18.83 0.48
N LEU A 185 10.76 17.67 0.57
CA LEU A 185 10.98 16.80 -0.58
C LEU A 185 9.67 16.17 -1.09
N ALA A 186 8.72 15.86 -0.20
CA ALA A 186 7.39 15.38 -0.57
C ALA A 186 6.61 16.46 -1.33
N ASN A 187 6.59 17.70 -0.82
CA ASN A 187 5.95 18.85 -1.48
C ASN A 187 6.59 19.14 -2.85
N MET A 188 7.93 19.08 -2.94
CA MET A 188 8.65 19.22 -4.20
C MET A 188 8.23 18.17 -5.22
N LYS A 189 8.24 16.89 -4.83
CA LYS A 189 7.84 15.78 -5.71
C LYS A 189 6.39 15.89 -6.14
N LYS A 190 5.50 16.30 -5.23
CA LYS A 190 4.09 16.58 -5.54
C LYS A 190 3.97 17.63 -6.65
N LEU A 191 4.63 18.78 -6.52
CA LEU A 191 4.61 19.83 -7.54
C LEU A 191 5.22 19.37 -8.87
N GLN A 192 6.37 18.69 -8.83
CA GLN A 192 6.99 18.11 -10.03
C GLN A 192 6.04 17.14 -10.74
N THR A 193 5.36 16.28 -9.97
CA THR A 193 4.34 15.36 -10.47
C THR A 193 3.20 16.12 -11.12
N VAL A 194 2.59 17.10 -10.44
CA VAL A 194 1.48 17.89 -10.98
C VAL A 194 1.83 18.59 -12.30
N LEU A 195 3.05 19.13 -12.42
CA LEU A 195 3.52 19.80 -13.65
C LEU A 195 3.74 18.81 -14.81
N ILE A 196 4.13 17.57 -14.51
CA ILE A 196 4.29 16.48 -15.49
C ILE A 196 2.93 15.88 -15.88
N THR A 197 2.00 15.74 -14.92
CA THR A 197 0.74 14.99 -15.06
C THR A 197 -0.36 15.71 -15.80
N GLY A 198 -0.10 16.91 -16.34
CA GLY A 198 -1.10 17.68 -17.09
C GLY A 198 -1.75 16.98 -18.27
N SER A 199 -1.24 15.80 -18.62
CA SER A 199 -1.98 14.72 -19.23
C SER A 199 -1.28 13.41 -18.85
N LEU A 200 -1.93 12.38 -18.29
CA LEU A 200 -1.40 11.02 -18.20
C LEU A 200 -0.71 10.69 -19.53
N PRO A 201 0.58 10.26 -19.55
CA PRO A 201 1.35 10.13 -20.79
C PRO A 201 0.76 9.06 -21.72
N VAL A 202 -0.06 8.18 -21.18
CA VAL A 202 -0.76 7.10 -21.87
C VAL A 202 -2.22 7.07 -21.47
N LYS A 203 -3.10 6.79 -22.42
CA LYS A 203 -4.50 6.49 -22.15
C LYS A 203 -4.56 5.13 -21.45
N ILE A 204 -5.15 5.09 -20.26
CA ILE A 204 -5.33 3.86 -19.49
C ILE A 204 -6.70 3.29 -19.83
N ASP A 205 -6.74 2.05 -20.29
CA ASP A 205 -7.99 1.31 -20.46
C ASP A 205 -8.25 0.44 -19.23
N ILE A 206 -9.46 0.54 -18.68
CA ILE A 206 -9.86 -0.21 -17.49
C ILE A 206 -10.25 -1.63 -17.94
N VAL A 207 -9.34 -2.58 -17.71
CA VAL A 207 -9.51 -3.99 -18.13
C VAL A 207 -10.53 -4.72 -17.26
N LYS A 208 -10.56 -4.42 -15.96
CA LYS A 208 -11.45 -5.05 -14.98
C LYS A 208 -11.78 -4.08 -13.86
N THR A 209 -12.99 -4.17 -13.33
CA THR A 209 -13.39 -3.48 -12.11
C THR A 209 -14.18 -4.45 -11.25
N ASP A 210 -13.81 -4.55 -9.97
CA ASP A 210 -14.52 -5.32 -8.97
C ASP A 210 -14.98 -4.35 -7.88
N LEU A 211 -16.29 -4.17 -7.73
CA LEU A 211 -16.88 -3.34 -6.67
C LEU A 211 -17.42 -4.24 -5.55
N ILE A 212 -16.98 -4.01 -4.32
CA ILE A 212 -17.55 -4.61 -3.13
C ILE A 212 -18.28 -3.52 -2.36
N SER A 213 -19.61 -3.65 -2.25
CA SER A 213 -20.40 -2.65 -1.52
C SER A 213 -20.13 -2.72 0.00
N PRO A 214 -20.11 -1.58 0.71
CA PRO A 214 -19.89 -1.56 2.17
C PRO A 214 -20.89 -2.42 2.94
N SER A 215 -22.15 -2.46 2.51
CA SER A 215 -23.20 -3.28 3.11
C SER A 215 -22.92 -4.78 3.01
N LEU A 216 -22.29 -5.22 1.92
CA LEU A 216 -21.88 -6.60 1.74
C LEU A 216 -20.69 -6.94 2.65
N GLY A 217 -19.76 -5.99 2.85
CA GLY A 217 -18.64 -6.12 3.77
C GLY A 217 -19.06 -6.26 5.24
N GLU A 218 -20.02 -5.45 5.71
CA GLU A 218 -20.56 -5.55 7.08
C GLU A 218 -21.26 -6.90 7.30
N THR A 219 -22.10 -7.30 6.35
CA THR A 219 -22.80 -8.59 6.37
C THR A 219 -21.81 -9.76 6.34
N PHE A 220 -20.77 -9.65 5.52
CA PHE A 220 -19.70 -10.64 5.42
C PHE A 220 -18.95 -10.78 6.74
N THR A 221 -18.60 -9.67 7.39
CA THR A 221 -17.86 -9.69 8.67
C THR A 221 -18.66 -10.38 9.76
N LYS A 222 -19.96 -10.09 9.86
CA LYS A 222 -20.90 -10.76 10.78
C LYS A 222 -21.00 -12.25 10.49
N ASN A 223 -21.17 -12.63 9.21
CA ASN A 223 -21.28 -14.02 8.80
C ASN A 223 -19.97 -14.79 9.01
N ALA A 224 -18.82 -14.19 8.72
CA ALA A 224 -17.50 -14.78 8.91
C ALA A 224 -17.24 -15.07 10.39
N LEU A 225 -17.61 -14.15 11.29
CA LEU A 225 -17.51 -14.37 12.74
C LEU A 225 -18.40 -15.55 13.19
N LEU A 226 -19.65 -15.58 12.74
CA LEU A 226 -20.62 -16.62 13.12
C LEU A 226 -20.19 -17.99 12.59
N ILE A 227 -19.81 -18.08 11.31
CA ILE A 227 -19.34 -19.31 10.67
C ILE A 227 -18.02 -19.76 11.28
N GLY A 228 -17.10 -18.83 11.58
CA GLY A 228 -15.83 -19.12 12.24
C GLY A 228 -16.04 -19.78 13.61
N LEU A 229 -16.91 -19.20 14.45
CA LEU A 229 -17.24 -19.76 15.77
C LEU A 229 -17.93 -21.13 15.65
N ALA A 230 -18.89 -21.25 14.73
CA ALA A 230 -19.58 -22.52 14.47
C ALA A 230 -18.61 -23.61 14.00
N SER A 231 -17.65 -23.27 13.14
CA SER A 231 -16.64 -24.20 12.62
C SER A 231 -15.74 -24.73 13.74
N ILE A 232 -15.29 -23.84 14.64
CA ILE A 232 -14.49 -24.23 15.81
C ILE A 232 -15.27 -25.17 16.72
N LEU A 233 -16.55 -24.88 17.00
CA LEU A 233 -17.40 -25.76 17.81
C LEU A 233 -17.57 -27.15 17.19
N VAL A 234 -17.81 -27.22 15.87
CA VAL A 234 -17.94 -28.48 15.14
C VAL A 234 -16.63 -29.28 15.19
N VAL A 235 -15.48 -28.63 14.98
CA VAL A 235 -14.16 -29.27 15.07
C VAL A 235 -13.94 -29.87 16.46
N VAL A 236 -14.22 -29.11 17.53
CA VAL A 236 -14.09 -29.61 18.91
C VAL A 236 -15.01 -30.79 19.17
N LEU A 237 -16.25 -30.73 18.70
CA LEU A 237 -17.21 -31.81 18.86
C LEU A 237 -16.72 -33.10 18.17
N ILE A 238 -16.25 -33.00 16.93
CA ILE A 238 -15.72 -34.15 16.18
C ILE A 238 -14.49 -34.73 16.89
N ILE A 239 -13.56 -33.89 17.33
CA ILE A 239 -12.37 -34.33 18.08
C ILE A 239 -12.78 -35.02 19.38
N TYR A 240 -13.72 -34.46 20.13
CA TYR A 240 -14.21 -35.06 21.37
C TYR A 240 -14.86 -36.43 21.10
N ILE A 241 -15.69 -36.56 20.07
CA ILE A 241 -16.30 -37.84 19.67
C ILE A 241 -15.23 -38.87 19.30
N ARG A 242 -14.19 -38.45 18.57
CA ARG A 242 -13.12 -39.33 18.07
C ARG A 242 -12.22 -39.86 19.18
N TYR A 243 -11.79 -39.00 20.10
CA TYR A 243 -10.80 -39.34 21.13
C TYR A 243 -11.43 -39.68 22.49
N ARG A 244 -12.67 -39.27 22.75
CA ARG A 244 -13.42 -39.46 24.00
C ARG A 244 -12.69 -38.98 25.27
N LYS A 245 -11.65 -38.14 25.12
CA LYS A 245 -10.84 -37.60 26.22
C LYS A 245 -10.85 -36.07 26.17
N LEU A 246 -11.41 -35.46 27.21
CA LEU A 246 -11.46 -33.99 27.33
C LEU A 246 -10.06 -33.36 27.41
N GLN A 247 -9.11 -34.09 27.98
CA GLN A 247 -7.69 -33.73 28.11
C GLN A 247 -6.98 -33.53 26.76
N VAL A 248 -7.57 -33.99 25.67
CA VAL A 248 -7.02 -33.91 24.31
C VAL A 248 -7.75 -32.84 23.49
N ALA A 249 -9.08 -32.79 23.62
CA ALA A 249 -9.93 -31.84 22.89
C ALA A 249 -9.72 -30.38 23.34
N LEU A 250 -9.60 -30.13 24.66
CA LEU A 250 -9.44 -28.76 25.19
C LEU A 250 -8.11 -28.10 24.76
N PRO A 251 -6.93 -28.75 24.88
CA PRO A 251 -5.68 -28.18 24.38
C PRO A 251 -5.66 -27.92 22.87
N MET A 252 -6.33 -28.76 22.07
CA MET A 252 -6.46 -28.50 20.62
C MET A 252 -7.26 -27.24 20.32
N LEU A 253 -8.38 -27.03 21.03
CA LEU A 253 -9.18 -25.82 20.91
C LEU A 253 -8.36 -24.57 21.22
N VAL A 254 -7.68 -24.58 22.38
CA VAL A 254 -6.88 -23.43 22.83
C VAL A 254 -5.76 -23.14 21.82
N THR A 255 -5.06 -24.19 21.36
CA THR A 255 -3.98 -24.04 20.37
C THR A 255 -4.49 -23.45 19.06
N THR A 256 -5.64 -23.91 18.57
CA THR A 256 -6.24 -23.43 17.30
C THR A 256 -6.70 -21.98 17.43
N LEU A 257 -7.32 -21.60 18.55
CA LEU A 257 -7.70 -20.22 18.82
C LEU A 257 -6.48 -19.30 18.92
N SER A 258 -5.44 -19.73 19.64
CA SER A 258 -4.18 -18.99 19.72
C SER A 258 -3.54 -18.82 18.35
N GLU A 259 -3.59 -19.83 17.48
CA GLU A 259 -3.08 -19.73 16.11
C GLU A 259 -3.78 -18.64 15.30
N VAL A 260 -5.12 -18.60 15.33
CA VAL A 260 -5.89 -17.55 14.65
C VAL A 260 -5.50 -16.16 15.18
N ILE A 261 -5.40 -16.00 16.50
CA ILE A 261 -5.01 -14.73 17.13
C ILE A 261 -3.59 -14.31 16.69
N ILE A 262 -2.63 -15.24 16.65
CA ILE A 262 -1.26 -14.95 16.23
C ILE A 262 -1.23 -14.54 14.74
N ILE A 263 -1.97 -15.23 13.87
CA ILE A 263 -2.06 -14.89 12.45
C ILE A 263 -2.62 -13.47 12.27
N LEU A 264 -3.72 -13.13 12.96
CA LEU A 264 -4.31 -11.79 12.92
C LEU A 264 -3.38 -10.73 13.53
N GLY A 265 -2.66 -11.08 14.60
CA GLY A 265 -1.65 -10.20 15.21
C GLY A 265 -0.50 -9.88 14.27
N VAL A 266 0.03 -10.89 13.56
CA VAL A 266 1.07 -10.70 12.55
C VAL A 266 0.55 -9.88 11.37
N ALA A 267 -0.67 -10.14 10.90
CA ALA A 267 -1.29 -9.36 9.83
C ALA A 267 -1.44 -7.87 10.23
N SER A 268 -1.87 -7.61 11.47
CA SER A 268 -1.99 -6.26 12.02
C SER A 268 -0.64 -5.54 12.13
N LEU A 269 0.41 -6.23 12.63
CA LEU A 269 1.76 -5.65 12.76
C LEU A 269 2.39 -5.23 11.43
N ILE A 270 2.07 -5.94 10.34
CA ILE A 270 2.61 -5.66 9.01
C ILE A 270 1.71 -4.66 8.25
N GLY A 271 0.55 -4.27 8.80
CA GLY A 271 -0.44 -3.45 8.11
C GLY A 271 -1.02 -4.16 6.89
N TRP A 272 -1.15 -5.49 6.95
CA TRP A 272 -1.64 -6.29 5.84
C TRP A 272 -3.16 -6.21 5.74
N ASN A 273 -3.66 -5.69 4.61
CA ASN A 273 -5.09 -5.65 4.33
C ASN A 273 -5.62 -7.07 4.05
N LEU A 274 -6.55 -7.53 4.90
CA LEU A 274 -7.18 -8.84 4.78
C LEU A 274 -8.33 -8.78 3.77
N ASP A 275 -8.00 -9.08 2.52
CA ASP A 275 -9.00 -9.28 1.48
C ASP A 275 -9.66 -10.68 1.57
N LEU A 276 -10.65 -10.93 0.72
CA LEU A 276 -11.38 -12.20 0.69
C LEU A 276 -10.44 -13.40 0.45
N ALA A 277 -9.43 -13.21 -0.39
CA ALA A 277 -8.43 -14.23 -0.71
C ALA A 277 -7.56 -14.55 0.52
N ALA A 278 -7.11 -13.54 1.25
CA ALA A 278 -6.35 -13.70 2.49
C ALA A 278 -7.16 -14.47 3.54
N ILE A 279 -8.45 -14.16 3.70
CA ILE A 279 -9.32 -14.88 4.65
C ILE A 279 -9.43 -16.37 4.31
N ALA A 280 -9.60 -16.71 3.02
CA ALA A 280 -9.55 -18.11 2.59
C ALA A 280 -8.21 -18.77 2.94
N GLY A 281 -7.11 -18.01 2.83
CA GLY A 281 -5.78 -18.46 3.23
C GLY A 281 -5.65 -18.76 4.73
N ILE A 282 -6.27 -17.95 5.60
CA ILE A 282 -6.37 -18.22 7.05
C ILE A 282 -7.14 -19.51 7.31
N ILE A 283 -8.28 -19.70 6.64
CA ILE A 283 -9.12 -20.91 6.81
C ILE A 283 -8.32 -22.17 6.46
N ILE A 284 -7.52 -22.14 5.39
CA ILE A 284 -6.63 -23.26 5.02
C ILE A 284 -5.54 -23.47 6.06
N ALA A 285 -4.91 -22.40 6.57
CA ALA A 285 -3.88 -22.52 7.60
C ALA A 285 -4.45 -23.16 8.88
N VAL A 286 -5.64 -22.75 9.31
CA VAL A 286 -6.34 -23.33 10.47
C VAL A 286 -6.72 -24.80 10.21
N GLY A 287 -7.26 -25.11 9.03
CA GLY A 287 -7.67 -26.47 8.67
C GLY A 287 -6.50 -27.45 8.65
N THR A 288 -5.39 -27.08 8.01
CA THR A 288 -4.15 -27.86 8.04
C THR A 288 -3.57 -27.95 9.46
N GLY A 289 -3.80 -26.94 10.31
CA GLY A 289 -3.42 -27.01 11.70
C GLY A 289 -4.15 -28.03 12.53
N VAL A 290 -5.48 -28.06 12.42
CA VAL A 290 -6.26 -29.10 13.08
C VAL A 290 -5.81 -30.50 12.64
N ASP A 291 -5.53 -30.70 11.35
CA ASP A 291 -4.98 -31.96 10.82
C ASP A 291 -3.63 -32.32 11.47
N HIS A 292 -2.70 -31.37 11.57
CA HIS A 292 -1.42 -31.58 12.24
C HIS A 292 -1.57 -31.93 13.73
N LEU A 293 -2.53 -31.29 14.44
CA LEU A 293 -2.80 -31.60 15.85
C LEU A 293 -3.37 -33.03 16.01
N VAL A 294 -4.24 -33.46 15.10
CA VAL A 294 -4.77 -34.83 15.02
C VAL A 294 -3.66 -35.84 14.76
N VAL A 295 -2.75 -35.58 13.81
CA VAL A 295 -1.59 -36.44 13.53
C VAL A 295 -0.69 -36.57 14.76
N LEU A 296 -0.37 -35.46 15.43
CA LEU A 296 0.44 -35.48 16.65
C LEU A 296 -0.23 -36.30 17.75
N THR A 297 -1.55 -36.15 17.90
CA THR A 297 -2.34 -36.87 18.89
C THR A 297 -2.42 -38.37 18.58
N ASP A 298 -2.63 -38.75 17.32
CA ASP A 298 -2.73 -40.15 16.90
C ASP A 298 -1.40 -40.89 17.08
N GLU A 299 -0.28 -40.27 16.70
CA GLU A 299 1.07 -40.85 16.89
C GLU A 299 1.45 -40.97 18.38
N THR A 300 0.96 -40.07 19.24
CA THR A 300 1.25 -40.12 20.69
C THR A 300 0.34 -41.09 21.44
N ILE A 301 -0.97 -41.13 21.13
CA ILE A 301 -1.98 -41.93 21.85
C ILE A 301 -2.15 -43.35 21.32
N LYS A 302 -2.23 -43.56 19.99
CA LYS A 302 -2.62 -44.84 19.38
C LYS A 302 -1.46 -45.73 18.94
N GLY A 303 -0.24 -45.46 19.40
CA GLY A 303 0.90 -46.34 19.15
C GLY A 303 0.75 -47.68 19.87
N GLU A 304 -0.11 -48.56 19.36
CA GLU A 304 -0.40 -49.91 19.86
C GLU A 304 0.40 -51.02 19.14
N SER A 305 1.12 -50.73 18.05
CA SER A 305 1.89 -51.77 17.36
C SER A 305 3.39 -51.69 17.67
N SER A 306 3.83 -52.65 18.48
CA SER A 306 5.15 -53.31 18.45
C SER A 306 6.40 -52.46 18.71
N MET A 307 6.97 -52.67 19.91
CA MET A 307 8.34 -52.40 20.35
C MET A 307 8.78 -50.91 20.51
N ALA A 308 9.07 -50.57 21.77
CA ALA A 308 10.21 -49.73 22.21
C ALA A 308 10.37 -48.28 21.73
N PHE A 309 9.37 -47.63 21.12
CA PHE A 309 9.51 -46.20 20.80
C PHE A 309 9.26 -45.30 22.02
N ASN A 310 10.31 -44.59 22.45
CA ASN A 310 10.24 -43.54 23.48
C ASN A 310 9.32 -42.40 23.00
N TRP A 311 8.64 -41.71 23.93
CA TRP A 311 7.74 -40.56 23.63
C TRP A 311 8.34 -39.56 22.63
N LYS A 312 9.64 -39.28 22.79
CA LYS A 312 10.41 -38.40 21.90
C LYS A 312 10.41 -38.86 20.45
N GLU A 313 10.42 -40.16 20.20
CA GLU A 313 10.46 -40.75 18.86
C GLU A 313 9.11 -40.69 18.17
N ARG A 314 8.01 -40.86 18.92
CA ARG A 314 6.64 -40.63 18.44
C ARG A 314 6.43 -39.18 18.01
N ILE A 315 6.84 -38.23 18.85
CA ILE A 315 6.82 -36.80 18.50
C ILE A 315 7.68 -36.53 17.27
N LYS A 316 8.91 -37.06 17.20
CA LYS A 316 9.80 -36.89 16.05
C LYS A 316 9.16 -37.38 14.75
N ARG A 317 8.48 -38.54 14.78
CA ARG A 317 7.76 -39.10 13.63
C ARG A 317 6.60 -38.21 13.20
N ALA A 318 5.80 -37.73 14.15
CA ALA A 318 4.72 -36.79 13.85
C ALA A 318 5.24 -35.48 13.23
N PHE A 319 6.30 -34.90 13.79
CA PHE A 319 6.93 -33.70 13.24
C PHE A 319 7.53 -33.91 11.85
N PHE A 320 8.04 -35.11 11.54
CA PHE A 320 8.49 -35.44 10.19
C PHE A 320 7.34 -35.35 9.17
N ILE A 321 6.16 -35.90 9.51
CA ILE A 321 4.95 -35.81 8.67
C ILE A 321 4.51 -34.35 8.51
N ILE A 322 4.45 -33.61 9.62
CA ILE A 322 4.04 -32.19 9.64
C ILE A 322 4.98 -31.32 8.78
N ILE A 323 6.29 -31.51 8.90
CA ILE A 323 7.27 -30.76 8.11
C ILE A 323 7.18 -31.13 6.62
N ALA A 324 6.96 -32.40 6.28
CA ALA A 324 6.75 -32.80 4.89
C ALA A 324 5.49 -32.13 4.30
N ALA A 325 4.37 -32.14 5.03
CA ALA A 325 3.14 -31.46 4.63
C ALA A 325 3.33 -29.94 4.48
N TYR A 326 4.08 -29.32 5.40
CA TYR A 326 4.46 -27.91 5.31
C TYR A 326 5.18 -27.57 4.00
N PHE A 327 6.22 -28.33 3.64
CA PHE A 327 6.98 -28.08 2.41
C PHE A 327 6.12 -28.26 1.16
N THR A 328 5.22 -29.26 1.13
CA THR A 328 4.30 -29.43 -0.01
C THR A 328 3.37 -28.23 -0.16
N THR A 329 2.83 -27.70 0.94
CA THR A 329 1.98 -26.51 0.94
C THR A 329 2.76 -25.28 0.48
N LEU A 330 3.99 -25.09 0.97
CA LEU A 330 4.84 -23.98 0.58
C LEU A 330 5.12 -24.01 -0.93
N VAL A 331 5.54 -25.16 -1.47
CA VAL A 331 5.80 -25.33 -2.90
C VAL A 331 4.54 -25.10 -3.73
N ALA A 332 3.38 -25.55 -3.27
CA ALA A 332 2.11 -25.33 -3.95
C ALA A 332 1.71 -23.85 -4.02
N MET A 333 2.11 -23.03 -3.05
CA MET A 333 1.75 -21.60 -2.99
C MET A 333 2.69 -20.70 -3.82
N LEU A 334 3.92 -21.14 -4.11
CA LEU A 334 4.91 -20.34 -4.86
C LEU A 334 4.41 -19.88 -6.24
N PRO A 335 3.76 -20.73 -7.08
CA PRO A 335 3.22 -20.28 -8.36
C PRO A 335 2.08 -19.27 -8.19
N LEU A 336 1.24 -19.43 -7.16
CA LEU A 336 0.09 -18.56 -6.91
C LEU A 336 0.50 -17.12 -6.54
N MET A 337 1.68 -16.94 -5.95
CA MET A 337 2.22 -15.60 -5.66
C MET A 337 2.47 -14.75 -6.91
N ARG A 338 2.67 -15.39 -8.07
CA ARG A 338 2.87 -14.72 -9.37
C ARG A 338 1.69 -14.88 -10.32
N ALA A 339 0.67 -15.65 -9.97
CA ALA A 339 -0.47 -15.93 -10.84
C ALA A 339 -1.64 -14.95 -10.60
N GLY A 340 -2.48 -14.78 -11.63
CA GLY A 340 -3.79 -14.14 -11.50
C GLY A 340 -3.79 -12.62 -11.29
N ALA A 341 -2.80 -11.90 -11.85
CA ALA A 341 -2.72 -10.43 -11.77
C ALA A 341 -2.83 -9.88 -10.33
N GLY A 342 -2.30 -10.61 -9.35
CA GLY A 342 -2.32 -10.22 -7.94
C GLY A 342 -3.53 -10.71 -7.13
N LEU A 343 -4.59 -11.24 -7.75
CA LEU A 343 -5.81 -11.69 -7.06
C LEU A 343 -5.58 -12.86 -6.10
N LEU A 344 -4.67 -13.78 -6.43
CA LEU A 344 -4.35 -14.95 -5.61
C LEU A 344 -3.15 -14.73 -4.69
N LYS A 345 -2.51 -13.56 -4.79
CA LYS A 345 -1.30 -13.26 -4.04
C LYS A 345 -1.58 -13.15 -2.54
N GLY A 346 -2.69 -12.53 -2.16
CA GLY A 346 -3.15 -12.44 -0.77
C GLY A 346 -3.36 -13.81 -0.15
N PHE A 347 -4.10 -14.68 -0.83
CA PHE A 347 -4.29 -16.08 -0.43
C PHE A 347 -2.96 -16.81 -0.20
N ALA A 348 -2.06 -16.78 -1.18
CA ALA A 348 -0.79 -17.51 -1.09
C ALA A 348 0.09 -17.02 0.08
N ILE A 349 0.21 -15.70 0.24
CA ILE A 349 1.03 -15.10 1.31
C ILE A 349 0.43 -15.45 2.67
N THR A 350 -0.88 -15.27 2.86
CA THR A 350 -1.54 -15.55 4.13
C THR A 350 -1.48 -17.03 4.49
N THR A 351 -1.63 -17.94 3.52
CA THR A 351 -1.45 -19.38 3.77
C THR A 351 -0.01 -19.72 4.17
N ILE A 352 1.00 -19.20 3.47
CA ILE A 352 2.41 -19.45 3.82
C ILE A 352 2.71 -18.97 5.25
N ILE A 353 2.30 -17.74 5.58
CA ILE A 353 2.50 -17.16 6.92
C ILE A 353 1.76 -18.00 7.97
N GLY A 354 0.49 -18.32 7.73
CA GLY A 354 -0.34 -19.08 8.67
C GLY A 354 0.22 -20.47 8.95
N VAL A 355 0.54 -21.25 7.92
CA VAL A 355 1.09 -22.60 8.11
C VAL A 355 2.48 -22.54 8.76
N SER A 356 3.30 -21.53 8.44
CA SER A 356 4.61 -21.34 9.09
C SER A 356 4.47 -21.04 10.58
N ILE A 357 3.61 -20.09 10.97
CA ILE A 357 3.27 -19.80 12.38
C ILE A 357 2.82 -21.08 13.06
N GLY A 358 1.96 -21.84 12.39
CA GLY A 358 1.47 -23.10 12.90
C GLY A 358 2.61 -24.06 13.25
N VAL A 359 3.38 -24.46 12.24
CA VAL A 359 4.43 -25.49 12.33
C VAL A 359 5.54 -25.10 13.31
N PHE A 360 5.93 -23.83 13.35
CA PHE A 360 7.07 -23.40 14.16
C PHE A 360 6.68 -22.93 15.58
N ILE A 361 5.43 -22.55 15.82
CA ILE A 361 5.00 -22.00 17.12
C ILE A 361 3.95 -22.90 17.76
N THR A 362 2.79 -23.10 17.11
CA THR A 362 1.64 -23.70 17.78
C THR A 362 1.72 -25.22 17.88
N ARG A 363 2.30 -25.92 16.88
CA ARG A 363 2.49 -27.40 16.98
C ARG A 363 3.51 -27.79 18.06
N PRO A 364 4.68 -27.13 18.19
CA PRO A 364 5.60 -27.39 19.31
C PRO A 364 4.98 -27.11 20.67
N ALA A 365 4.21 -26.02 20.80
CA ALA A 365 3.50 -25.70 22.04
C ALA A 365 2.47 -26.79 22.39
N TYR A 366 1.68 -27.24 21.41
CA TYR A 366 0.73 -28.34 21.61
C TYR A 366 1.43 -29.64 22.00
N ALA A 367 2.56 -29.98 21.36
CA ALA A 367 3.32 -31.17 21.70
C ALA A 367 3.83 -31.15 23.14
N ALA A 368 4.28 -30.01 23.64
CA ALA A 368 4.67 -29.85 25.04
C ALA A 368 3.48 -30.02 26.01
N ILE A 369 2.32 -29.46 25.66
CA ILE A 369 1.09 -29.60 26.47
C ILE A 369 0.64 -31.07 26.51
N VAL A 370 0.62 -31.74 25.36
CA VAL A 370 0.25 -33.15 25.25
C VAL A 370 1.24 -34.05 25.99
N GLU A 371 2.54 -33.74 25.93
CA GLU A 371 3.55 -34.43 26.74
C GLU A 371 3.23 -34.32 28.22
N GLN A 372 2.93 -33.13 28.74
CA GLN A 372 2.64 -32.97 30.16
C GLN A 372 1.33 -33.64 30.60
N LEU A 373 0.32 -33.68 29.72
CA LEU A 373 -1.01 -34.20 30.06
C LEU A 373 -1.15 -35.72 29.87
N LEU A 374 -0.36 -36.33 28.97
CA LEU A 374 -0.50 -37.73 28.59
C LEU A 374 0.71 -38.60 28.95
N LYS A 375 1.84 -38.00 29.33
CA LYS A 375 3.02 -38.74 29.82
C LYS A 375 2.82 -39.03 31.31
N GLU A 376 2.26 -40.20 31.58
CA GLU A 376 2.35 -40.86 32.91
C GLU A 376 3.76 -41.43 33.13
#